data_AF-A0AAE6NZ85-F1
#
_entry.id   AF-A0AAE6NZ85-F1
#
_cell.length_a   1.000
_cell.length_b   1.000
_cell.length_c   1.000
_cell.angle_alpha   90.00
_cell.angle_beta   90.00
_cell.angle_gamma   90.00
#
_symmetry.space_group_name_H-M   'P 1'
#
loop_
_entity.id
_entity.type
_entity.pdbx_description
1 polymer ?
#
loop_
_entity_poly.entity_id
_entity_poly.type
_entity_poly.pdbx_seq_one_letter_code
_entity_poly.pdbx_strand_id
1 'polypeptide(L)'
;MIHALGVLSRPPITDRSDLDLVVGILRDLMPGVTRENPQLMGLIQTADQFLSCRVSVPGCYGGLHDRARKVMNEWDRRRLADAWDRARGAK
;
A
#
# COMPACT_ATOMS: atom_id res chain seq x y z
N MET A 1 1.00 -2.75 7.43
CA MET A 1 0.31 -2.03 6.34
C MET A 1 1.22 -1.67 5.18
N ILE A 2 2.19 -0.75 5.33
CA ILE A 2 3.03 -0.24 4.21
C ILE A 2 3.71 -1.38 3.43
N HIS A 3 4.32 -2.33 4.13
CA HIS A 3 4.97 -3.47 3.49
C HIS A 3 4.01 -4.33 2.67
N ALA A 4 2.82 -4.63 3.21
CA ALA A 4 1.79 -5.39 2.51
C ALA A 4 1.30 -4.67 1.24
N LEU A 5 1.09 -3.35 1.30
CA LEU A 5 0.79 -2.55 0.11
C LEU A 5 1.95 -2.55 -0.89
N GLY A 6 3.19 -2.56 -0.41
CA GLY A 6 4.39 -2.69 -1.25
C GLY A 6 4.54 -4.05 -1.94
N VAL A 7 3.90 -5.11 -1.43
CA VAL A 7 3.80 -6.41 -2.12
C VAL A 7 2.67 -6.35 -3.15
N LEU A 8 1.50 -5.84 -2.75
CA LEU A 8 0.33 -5.67 -3.63
C LEU A 8 0.57 -4.69 -4.79
N SER A 9 1.58 -3.83 -4.71
CA SER A 9 1.88 -2.82 -5.72
C SER A 9 2.81 -3.28 -6.86
N ARG A 10 3.40 -4.48 -6.81
CA ARG A 10 4.46 -4.90 -7.74
C ARG A 10 3.89 -5.46 -9.05
N PRO A 11 4.35 -5.00 -10.24
CA PRO A 11 4.12 -5.68 -11.51
C PRO A 11 5.34 -6.49 -11.99
N PRO A 12 5.15 -7.54 -12.82
CA PRO A 12 3.96 -8.39 -12.91
C PRO A 12 3.92 -9.35 -11.71
N ILE A 13 2.74 -9.55 -11.12
CA ILE A 13 2.54 -10.58 -10.11
C ILE A 13 2.47 -11.92 -10.84
N THR A 14 3.65 -12.49 -11.13
CA THR A 14 3.81 -13.83 -11.73
C THR A 14 3.38 -14.92 -10.75
N ASP A 15 3.47 -14.66 -9.45
CA ASP A 15 2.95 -15.53 -8.40
C ASP A 15 1.93 -14.79 -7.52
N ARG A 16 0.67 -15.23 -7.62
CA ARG A 16 -0.48 -14.63 -6.92
C ARG A 16 -0.89 -15.41 -5.67
N SER A 17 -0.23 -16.52 -5.38
CA SER A 17 -0.63 -17.46 -4.32
C SER A 17 -0.67 -16.82 -2.93
N ASP A 18 0.28 -15.93 -2.64
CA ASP A 18 0.40 -15.29 -1.33
C ASP A 18 -0.42 -13.98 -1.20
N LEU A 19 -1.06 -13.50 -2.26
CA LEU A 19 -1.73 -12.19 -2.21
C LEU A 19 -2.92 -12.17 -1.25
N ASP A 20 -3.68 -13.25 -1.18
CA ASP A 20 -4.80 -13.36 -0.25
C ASP A 20 -4.31 -13.41 1.21
N LEU A 21 -3.15 -14.04 1.46
CA LEU A 21 -2.48 -14.00 2.77
C LEU A 21 -2.07 -12.56 3.11
N VAL A 22 -1.48 -11.83 2.17
CA VAL A 22 -1.10 -10.42 2.36
C VAL A 22 -2.32 -9.55 2.68
N VAL A 23 -3.46 -9.78 2.01
CA VAL A 23 -4.72 -9.09 2.31
C VAL A 23 -5.30 -9.52 3.66
N GLY A 24 -5.14 -10.79 4.05
CA GLY A 24 -5.46 -11.28 5.40
C GLY A 24 -4.68 -10.55 6.48
N ILE A 25 -3.36 -10.43 6.32
CA ILE A 25 -2.50 -9.67 7.24
C ILE A 25 -2.91 -8.19 7.30
N LEU A 26 -3.28 -7.59 6.16
CA LEU A 26 -3.84 -6.23 6.16
C LEU A 26 -5.10 -6.13 7.00
N ARG A 27 -6.01 -7.11 6.90
CA ARG A 27 -7.27 -7.12 7.65
C ARG A 27 -7.04 -7.09 9.16
N ASP A 28 -6.05 -7.84 9.63
CA ASP A 28 -5.72 -7.92 11.06
C ASP A 28 -5.03 -6.65 11.58
N LEU A 29 -4.23 -6.00 10.73
CA LEU A 29 -3.46 -4.81 11.11
C LEU A 29 -4.26 -3.51 11.03
N MET A 30 -5.17 -3.38 10.06
CA MET A 30 -5.88 -2.13 9.77
C MET A 30 -6.66 -1.53 10.95
N PRO A 31 -7.28 -2.31 11.86
CA PRO A 31 -7.94 -1.77 13.06
C PRO A 31 -6.99 -0.98 13.98
N GLY A 32 -5.71 -1.33 14.03
CA GLY A 32 -4.69 -0.66 14.84
C GLY A 32 -3.99 0.52 14.17
N VAL A 33 -4.34 0.85 12.92
CA VAL A 33 -3.69 1.94 12.18
C VAL A 33 -4.28 3.29 12.61
N THR A 34 -3.43 4.18 13.13
CA THR A 34 -3.81 5.57 13.39
C THR A 34 -4.16 6.30 12.09
N ARG A 35 -5.28 7.03 12.09
CA ARG A 35 -5.78 7.81 10.95
C ARG A 35 -5.48 9.31 11.07
N GLU A 36 -4.72 9.69 12.08
CA GLU A 36 -4.38 11.10 12.36
C GLU A 36 -3.27 11.63 11.47
N ASN A 37 -2.46 10.75 10.87
CA ASN A 37 -1.40 11.17 9.96
C ASN A 37 -1.94 11.31 8.51
N PRO A 38 -2.12 12.55 8.00
CA PRO A 38 -2.66 12.77 6.65
C PRO A 38 -1.72 12.23 5.56
N GLN A 39 -0.41 12.11 5.82
CA GLN A 39 0.54 11.55 4.86
C GLN A 39 0.29 10.07 4.58
N LEU A 40 -0.32 9.35 5.53
CA LEU A 40 -0.68 7.93 5.37
C LEU A 40 -2.06 7.72 4.76
N MET A 41 -2.87 8.78 4.62
CA MET A 41 -4.28 8.63 4.25
C MET A 41 -4.48 7.92 2.91
N GLY A 42 -3.66 8.23 1.91
CA GLY A 42 -3.72 7.55 0.61
C GLY A 42 -3.41 6.04 0.70
N LEU A 43 -2.47 5.65 1.56
CA LEU A 43 -2.14 4.25 1.81
C LEU A 43 -3.27 3.53 2.55
N ILE A 44 -3.82 4.17 3.59
CA ILE A 44 -4.94 3.66 4.39
C ILE A 44 -6.16 3.41 3.49
N GLN A 45 -6.55 4.41 2.69
CA GLN A 45 -7.68 4.27 1.77
C GLN A 45 -7.47 3.16 0.73
N THR A 46 -6.24 3.00 0.24
CA THR A 46 -5.91 1.93 -0.70
C THR A 46 -5.99 0.56 -0.02
N ALA A 47 -5.53 0.44 1.22
CA ALA A 47 -5.68 -0.80 1.99
C ALA A 47 -7.15 -1.14 2.26
N ASP A 48 -7.98 -0.15 2.65
CA ASP A 48 -9.43 -0.34 2.84
C ASP A 48 -10.11 -0.83 1.55
N GLN A 49 -9.66 -0.36 0.38
CA GLN A 49 -10.17 -0.84 -0.91
C GLN A 49 -9.86 -2.31 -1.14
N PHE A 50 -8.64 -2.79 -0.84
CA PHE A 50 -8.34 -4.22 -0.89
C PHE A 50 -9.22 -5.03 0.07
N LEU A 51 -9.47 -4.53 1.28
CA LEU A 51 -10.30 -5.22 2.26
C LEU A 51 -11.79 -5.29 1.88
N SER A 52 -12.28 -4.26 1.18
CA SER A 52 -13.65 -4.19 0.67
C SER A 52 -13.85 -4.91 -0.67
N CYS A 53 -12.77 -5.24 -1.38
CA CYS A 53 -12.82 -5.83 -2.72
C CYS A 53 -13.29 -7.28 -2.65
N ARG A 54 -14.39 -7.58 -3.36
CA ARG A 54 -14.82 -8.96 -3.61
C ARG A 54 -14.19 -9.42 -4.93
N VAL A 55 -13.29 -10.40 -4.85
CA VAL A 55 -12.65 -11.00 -6.02
C VAL A 55 -13.35 -12.29 -6.40
N SER A 56 -13.55 -12.51 -7.71
CA SER A 56 -14.09 -13.77 -8.21
C SER A 56 -13.04 -14.89 -8.24
N VAL A 57 -11.76 -14.52 -8.24
CA VAL A 57 -10.61 -15.43 -8.20
C VAL A 57 -9.62 -14.91 -7.15
N PRO A 58 -9.18 -15.76 -6.20
CA PRO A 58 -8.08 -15.49 -5.28
C PRO A 58 -6.89 -14.75 -5.93
N GLY A 59 -6.37 -13.72 -5.26
CA GLY A 59 -5.24 -12.92 -5.74
C GLY A 59 -5.51 -12.04 -6.96
N CYS A 60 -6.73 -12.01 -7.51
CA CYS A 60 -7.07 -11.19 -8.67
C CYS A 60 -7.77 -9.88 -8.29
N TYR A 61 -7.01 -8.92 -7.75
CA TYR A 61 -7.53 -7.61 -7.34
C TYR A 61 -7.59 -6.57 -8.47
N GLY A 62 -7.33 -6.98 -9.71
CA GLY A 62 -7.48 -6.16 -10.91
C GLY A 62 -6.75 -4.81 -10.83
N GLY A 63 -7.46 -3.73 -11.11
CA GLY A 63 -6.91 -2.37 -11.11
C GLY A 63 -6.40 -1.87 -9.75
N LEU A 64 -6.70 -2.56 -8.65
CA LEU A 64 -6.19 -2.18 -7.34
C LEU A 64 -4.66 -2.32 -7.24
N HIS A 65 -4.05 -3.25 -7.98
CA HIS A 65 -2.59 -3.37 -8.04
C HIS A 65 -1.92 -2.14 -8.67
N ASP A 66 -2.48 -1.63 -9.78
CA ASP A 66 -1.96 -0.41 -10.40
C ASP A 66 -2.20 0.83 -9.53
N ARG A 67 -3.34 0.89 -8.84
CA ARG A 67 -3.60 1.94 -7.86
C ARG A 67 -2.60 1.88 -6.70
N ALA A 68 -2.37 0.70 -6.13
CA ALA A 68 -1.39 0.48 -5.08
C ALA A 68 0.01 0.94 -5.52
N ARG A 69 0.41 0.59 -6.76
CA ARG A 69 1.66 1.06 -7.38
C ARG A 69 1.76 2.58 -7.41
N LYS A 70 0.72 3.26 -7.88
CA LYS A 70 0.70 4.73 -7.95
C LYS A 70 0.84 5.37 -6.57
N VAL A 71 0.10 4.86 -5.58
CA VAL A 71 0.10 5.39 -4.22
C VAL A 71 1.43 5.11 -3.51
N MET A 72 1.99 3.90 -3.67
CA MET A 72 3.31 3.56 -3.12
C MET A 72 4.42 4.43 -3.74
N ASN A 73 4.42 4.61 -5.05
CA ASN A 73 5.41 5.47 -5.71
C ASN A 73 5.34 6.92 -5.23
N GLU A 74 4.13 7.42 -4.99
CA GLU A 74 3.93 8.77 -4.45
C GLU A 74 4.43 8.88 -3.00
N TRP A 75 4.14 7.87 -2.16
CA TRP A 75 4.66 7.79 -0.81
C TRP A 75 6.20 7.76 -0.77
N ASP A 76 6.81 6.91 -1.59
CA ASP A 76 8.27 6.77 -1.67
C ASP A 76 8.92 8.07 -2.16
N ARG A 77 8.33 8.72 -3.18
CA ARG A 77 8.81 10.02 -3.68
C ARG A 77 8.85 11.08 -2.59
N ARG A 78 7.80 11.18 -1.78
CA ARG A 78 7.75 12.14 -0.65
C ARG A 78 8.81 11.82 0.40
N ARG A 79 8.95 10.54 0.79
CA ARG A 79 9.99 10.15 1.76
C ARG A 79 11.39 10.44 1.26
N LEU A 80 11.66 10.23 -0.03
CA LEU A 80 12.94 10.55 -0.64
C LEU A 80 13.19 12.05 -0.65
N ALA A 81 12.17 12.87 -0.97
CA ALA A 81 12.26 14.33 -0.89
C ALA A 81 12.55 14.79 0.55
N ASP A 82 11.78 14.31 1.53
CA ASP A 82 11.99 14.64 2.96
C ASP A 82 13.40 14.24 3.43
N ALA A 83 13.87 13.06 3.03
CA ALA A 83 15.21 12.58 3.36
C ALA A 83 16.30 13.44 2.72
N TRP A 84 16.10 13.86 1.47
CA TRP A 84 17.00 14.74 0.76
C TRP A 84 17.06 16.14 1.39
N ASP A 85 15.93 16.71 1.77
CA ASP A 85 15.88 18.02 2.44
C ASP A 85 16.61 18.00 3.78
N ARG A 86 16.42 16.93 4.57
CA ARG A 86 17.21 16.71 5.80
C ARG A 86 18.70 16.60 5.53
N ALA A 87 19.10 15.86 4.48
CA ALA A 87 20.51 15.71 4.12
C ALA A 87 21.16 17.03 3.69
N ARG A 88 20.39 17.94 3.07
CA ARG A 88 20.83 19.29 2.70
C ARG A 88 20.79 20.31 3.84
N GLY A 89 20.36 19.92 5.03
CA GLY A 89 20.22 20.82 6.18
C GLY A 89 19.05 21.80 6.05
N ALA A 90 18.09 21.55 5.15
CA ALA A 90 16.83 22.27 5.14
C ALA A 90 16.00 21.77 6.35
N LYS A 91 15.65 22.70 7.23
CA LYS A 91 14.82 22.46 8.42
C LYS A 91 13.34 22.48 8.08
#